data_AF-X0VYK1-F1
#
_entry.id   AF-X0VYK1-F1
#
_cell.length_a   1.000
_cell.length_b   1.000
_cell.length_c   1.000
_cell.angle_alpha   90.00
_cell.angle_beta   90.00
_cell.angle_gamma   90.00
#
_symmetry.space_group_name_H-M   'P 1'
#
loop_
_entity.id
_entity.type
_entity.pdbx_description
1 polymer ?
#
loop_
_entity_poly.entity_id
_entity_poly.type
_entity_poly.pdbx_seq_one_letter_code
_entity_poly.pdbx_strand_id
1 'polypeptide(L)'
;MNLQYVPTICPYCGCGCGMYLVLKDGRIVGEEPWKEHPVNEGTNCPKGKNAYKFLYSEDRLQKPLIRKNGTLKEASWEEALSLV
;
A
#
# COMPACT_ATOMS: atom_id res chain seq x y z
N MET A 1 17.53 -16.45 -3.86
CA MET A 1 16.21 -15.88 -4.20
C MET A 1 15.23 -16.37 -3.16
N ASN A 2 14.79 -15.48 -2.27
CA ASN A 2 13.85 -15.79 -1.20
C ASN A 2 12.46 -15.26 -1.55
N LEU A 3 11.45 -16.14 -1.54
CA LEU A 3 10.05 -15.76 -1.72
C LEU A 3 9.32 -15.90 -0.38
N GLN A 4 8.56 -14.86 -0.01
CA GLN A 4 7.77 -14.84 1.21
C GLN A 4 6.33 -14.41 0.89
N TYR A 5 5.38 -15.03 1.59
CA TYR A 5 3.95 -14.74 1.48
C TYR A 5 3.49 -14.16 2.82
N VAL A 6 3.15 -12.87 2.84
CA VAL A 6 2.78 -12.17 4.07
C VAL A 6 1.26 -11.92 4.03
N PRO A 7 0.48 -12.48 4.98
CA PRO A 7 -0.96 -12.25 5.02
C PRO A 7 -1.26 -10.79 5.37
N THR A 8 -2.24 -10.20 4.70
CA THR A 8 -2.70 -8.84 4.95
C THR A 8 -4.14 -8.65 4.47
N ILE A 9 -4.67 -7.45 4.68
CA ILE A 9 -5.99 -7.02 4.22
C ILE A 9 -5.83 -6.07 3.04
N CYS A 10 -6.65 -6.26 2.01
CA CYS A 10 -6.72 -5.39 0.84
C CYS A 10 -7.22 -3.99 1.25
N PRO A 11 -6.45 -2.91 0.99
CA PRO A 11 -6.81 -1.56 1.43
C PRO A 11 -7.76 -0.82 0.46
N TYR A 12 -8.14 -1.43 -0.66
CA TYR A 12 -8.80 -0.71 -1.76
C TYR A 12 -10.21 -0.21 -1.46
N CYS A 13 -10.97 -0.93 -0.63
CA CYS A 13 -12.33 -0.57 -0.25
C CYS A 13 -12.65 -1.13 1.14
N GLY A 14 -13.78 -0.71 1.71
CA GLY A 14 -14.20 -1.10 3.06
C GLY A 14 -14.63 -2.56 3.24
N CYS A 15 -14.47 -3.43 2.23
CA CYS A 15 -14.87 -4.84 2.34
C CYS A 15 -13.95 -5.63 3.28
N GLY A 16 -12.66 -5.31 3.31
CA GLY A 16 -11.68 -6.03 4.13
C GLY A 16 -11.32 -7.42 3.61
N CYS A 17 -11.22 -7.62 2.28
CA CYS A 17 -10.80 -8.89 1.69
C CYS A 17 -9.36 -9.25 2.10
N GLY A 18 -9.09 -10.52 2.38
CA GLY A 18 -7.75 -11.02 2.70
C GLY A 18 -6.94 -11.35 1.45
N MET A 19 -5.63 -11.16 1.55
CA MET A 19 -4.67 -11.47 0.50
C MET A 19 -3.29 -11.76 1.08
N TYR A 20 -2.45 -12.45 0.33
CA TYR A 20 -1.02 -12.51 0.59
C TYR A 20 -0.29 -11.49 -0.27
N LEU A 21 0.63 -10.73 0.32
CA LEU A 21 1.65 -10.02 -0.45
C LEU A 21 2.80 -10.97 -0.74
N VAL A 22 3.19 -11.05 -2.00
CA VAL A 22 4.33 -11.85 -2.45
C VAL A 22 5.57 -10.96 -2.44
N LEU A 23 6.52 -11.29 -1.56
CA LEU A 23 7.80 -10.60 -1.47
C LEU A 23 8.87 -11.45 -2.14
N LYS A 24 9.69 -10.82 -2.98
CA LYS A 24 10.92 -11.38 -3.52
C LYS A 24 12.09 -10.55 -2.98
N ASP A 25 12.96 -11.20 -2.21
CA ASP A 25 14.15 -10.57 -1.62
C ASP A 25 13.80 -9.26 -0.87
N GLY A 26 12.71 -9.29 -0.08
CA GLY A 26 12.23 -8.16 0.72
C GLY A 26 11.41 -7.10 -0.04
N ARG A 27 11.30 -7.20 -1.38
CA ARG A 27 10.49 -6.29 -2.20
C ARG A 27 9.17 -6.94 -2.58
N ILE A 28 8.07 -6.20 -2.45
CA ILE A 28 6.74 -6.69 -2.88
C ILE A 28 6.73 -6.75 -4.40
N VAL A 29 6.39 -7.91 -4.96
CA VAL A 29 6.36 -8.16 -6.41
C VAL A 29 5.00 -8.64 -6.91
N GLY A 30 4.08 -8.98 -6.01
CA GLY A 30 2.78 -9.48 -6.38
C GLY A 30 1.84 -9.65 -5.20
N GLU A 31 0.68 -10.22 -5.51
CA GLU A 31 -0.29 -10.69 -4.53
C GLU A 31 -0.79 -12.08 -4.92
N GLU A 32 -1.26 -12.82 -3.92
CA GLU A 32 -1.97 -14.09 -4.11
C GLU A 32 -3.23 -14.11 -3.23
N PRO A 33 -4.29 -14.80 -3.66
CA PRO A 33 -5.50 -14.89 -2.86
C PRO A 33 -5.28 -15.68 -1.57
N TRP A 34 -5.83 -15.17 -0.47
CA TRP A 34 -5.90 -15.92 0.79
C TRP A 34 -7.17 -16.78 0.79
N LYS A 35 -7.00 -18.06 0.44
CA LYS A 35 -8.11 -19.01 0.20
C LYS A 35 -9.06 -19.16 1.37
N GLU A 36 -8.52 -19.19 2.58
CA GLU A 36 -9.26 -19.43 3.81
C GLU A 36 -9.85 -18.15 4.43
N HIS A 37 -9.65 -16.98 3.81
CA HIS A 37 -10.10 -15.73 4.39
C HIS A 37 -11.64 -15.59 4.37
N PRO A 38 -12.30 -15.30 5.51
CA PRO A 38 -13.75 -15.43 5.64
C PRO A 38 -14.56 -14.41 4.83
N VAL A 39 -13.94 -13.29 4.42
CA VAL A 39 -14.64 -12.21 3.70
C VAL A 39 -14.76 -12.50 2.20
N ASN A 40 -13.74 -13.10 1.61
CA ASN A 40 -13.62 -13.20 0.16
C ASN A 40 -13.30 -14.60 -0.35
N GLU A 41 -13.11 -15.58 0.55
CA GLU A 41 -13.00 -17.01 0.23
C GLU A 41 -11.97 -17.27 -0.90
N GLY A 42 -10.82 -16.59 -0.85
CA GLY A 42 -9.78 -16.71 -1.88
C GLY A 42 -10.06 -16.00 -3.20
N THR A 43 -11.01 -15.06 -3.25
CA THR A 43 -11.32 -14.32 -4.47
C THR A 43 -10.93 -12.85 -4.33
N ASN A 44 -9.95 -12.42 -5.13
CA ASN A 44 -9.54 -11.02 -5.22
C ASN A 44 -10.14 -10.38 -6.47
N CYS A 45 -10.86 -9.25 -6.31
CA CYS A 45 -11.35 -8.47 -7.45
C CYS A 45 -10.20 -7.81 -8.22
N PRO A 46 -10.41 -7.29 -9.45
CA PRO A 46 -9.35 -6.67 -10.23
C PRO A 46 -8.59 -5.55 -9.51
N LYS A 47 -9.27 -4.79 -8.63
CA LYS A 47 -8.62 -3.77 -7.78
C LYS A 47 -7.66 -4.43 -6.80
N GLY A 48 -8.14 -5.40 -6.01
CA GLY A 48 -7.31 -6.16 -5.05
C GLY A 48 -6.09 -6.80 -5.70
N LYS A 49 -6.26 -7.41 -6.88
CA LYS A 49 -5.16 -8.02 -7.64
C LYS A 49 -4.05 -7.06 -8.04
N ASN A 50 -4.36 -5.76 -8.10
CA ASN A 50 -3.42 -4.71 -8.48
C ASN A 50 -3.02 -3.80 -7.31
N ALA A 51 -3.43 -4.13 -6.07
CA ALA A 51 -3.19 -3.29 -4.89
C ALA A 51 -1.72 -3.07 -4.57
N TYR A 52 -0.82 -3.99 -4.93
CA TYR A 52 0.60 -3.81 -4.66
C TYR A 52 1.28 -2.80 -5.62
N LYS A 53 0.67 -2.48 -6.77
CA LYS A 53 1.33 -1.70 -7.82
C LYS A 53 1.60 -0.24 -7.43
N PHE A 54 0.72 0.39 -6.66
CA PHE A 54 0.89 1.79 -6.27
C PHE A 54 1.99 2.02 -5.22
N LEU A 55 2.50 0.96 -4.59
CA LEU A 55 3.58 1.06 -3.59
C LEU A 55 4.87 1.66 -4.16
N TYR A 56 5.12 1.46 -5.46
CA TYR A 56 6.32 1.95 -6.14
C TYR A 56 5.99 2.94 -7.26
N SER A 57 4.81 3.56 -7.22
CA SER A 57 4.48 4.64 -8.16
C SER A 57 5.49 5.79 -8.04
N GLU A 58 5.88 6.37 -9.18
CA GLU A 58 6.73 7.57 -9.22
C GLU A 58 6.02 8.78 -8.57
N ASP A 59 4.69 8.82 -8.64
CA ASP A 59 3.85 9.87 -8.05
C ASP A 59 3.61 9.69 -6.54
N ARG A 60 4.18 8.66 -5.91
CA ARG A 60 3.95 8.39 -4.48
C ARG A 60 4.50 9.55 -3.65
N LEU A 61 3.69 10.09 -2.74
CA LEU A 61 4.16 11.09 -1.77
C LEU A 61 5.21 10.46 -0.85
N GLN A 62 6.44 10.97 -0.91
CA GLN A 62 7.58 10.47 -0.12
C GLN A 62 7.96 11.38 1.06
N LYS A 63 7.51 12.64 1.04
CA LYS A 63 7.84 13.66 2.04
C LYS A 63 6.60 14.50 2.38
N PRO A 64 6.50 15.03 3.62
CA PRO A 64 5.52 16.05 3.95
C PRO A 64 5.63 17.27 3.03
N LEU A 65 4.49 17.87 2.70
CA LEU A 65 4.40 19.07 1.87
C LEU A 65 3.62 20.15 2.62
N ILE A 66 4.18 21.35 2.74
CA ILE A 66 3.56 22.51 3.38
C ILE A 66 3.26 23.57 2.32
N ARG A 67 2.08 24.19 2.39
CA ARG A 67 1.71 25.28 1.48
C ARG A 67 2.38 26.59 1.93
N LYS A 68 3.32 27.09 1.14
CA LYS A 68 4.01 28.38 1.33
C LYS A 68 3.74 29.27 0.12
N ASN A 69 3.15 30.44 0.34
CA ASN A 69 2.78 31.41 -0.71
C ASN A 69 1.99 30.76 -1.86
N GLY A 70 0.97 29.96 -1.53
CA GLY A 70 0.11 29.28 -2.51
C GLY A 70 0.68 28.00 -3.12
N THR A 71 1.98 27.73 -2.98
CA THR A 71 2.66 26.55 -3.57
C THR A 71 3.02 25.50 -2.52
N LEU A 72 2.98 24.20 -2.87
CA LEU A 72 3.45 23.13 -1.99
C LEU A 72 4.98 23.02 -2.06
N LYS A 73 5.63 22.96 -0.90
CA LYS A 73 7.08 22.80 -0.74
C LYS A 73 7.36 21.64 0.22
N GLU A 74 8.41 20.88 -0.05
CA GLU A 74 8.87 19.81 0.85
C GLU A 74 9.21 20.36 2.25
N ALA A 75 8.91 19.57 3.27
CA ALA A 75 9.18 19.88 4.66
C ALA A 75 9.61 18.64 5.44
N SER A 76 10.17 18.86 6.63
CA SER A 76 10.41 17.78 7.59
C SER A 76 9.11 17.37 8.30
N TRP A 77 9.11 16.18 8.90
CA TRP A 77 7.99 15.75 9.76
C TRP A 77 7.84 16.65 10.99
N GLU A 78 8.94 17.07 11.62
CA GLU A 78 8.93 17.98 12.77
C GLU A 78 8.23 19.31 12.41
N GLU A 79 8.63 19.93 11.30
CA GLU A 79 8.02 21.17 10.81
C GLU A 79 6.53 20.96 10.50
N ALA A 80 6.18 19.89 9.76
CA ALA A 80 4.81 19.62 9.36
C ALA A 80 3.87 19.38 10.56
N LEU A 81 4.33 18.63 11.56
CA LEU A 81 3.55 18.31 12.75
C LEU A 81 3.41 19.50 13.70
N SER A 82 4.35 20.46 13.69
CA SER A 82 4.23 21.68 14.51
C SER A 82 3.07 22.61 14.12
N LEU A 83 2.41 22.33 12.99
CA LEU A 83 1.34 23.16 12.42
C LEU A 83 -0.07 22.59 12.63
N VAL A 84 -0.23 21.43 13.27
CA VAL A 84 -1.51 20.73 13.48
C VAL A 84 -1.75 20.33 14.93
#